data_AF-A0A5R1NP10-F1
#
_entry.id   AF-A0A5R1NP10-F1
#
_cell.length_a   1.000
_cell.length_b   1.000
_cell.length_c   1.000
_cell.angle_alpha   90.00
_cell.angle_beta   90.00
_cell.angle_gamma   90.00
#
_symmetry.space_group_name_H-M   'P 1'
#
loop_
_entity.id
_entity.type
_entity.pdbx_description
1 polymer ?
#
loop_
_entity_poly.entity_id
_entity_poly.type
_entity_poly.pdbx_seq_one_letter_code
_entity_poly.pdbx_strand_id
1 'polypeptide(L)'
;ADILRGVFEAATRDAGTPTMGGAAPTVMIHVNQADLAADRGVGWIDGVESPISLTSVKQALCAGGFQEIVFGPNNEVLTLSTEKRFFTRAQRRAIAARDGGCTIPGCTIPAAWCEVHHVIPWHLGGKTNIDNGVLLCWYHHHSIDTSGWQIRMVKGKPEVRAPLCYDPTQTWRTTGNHRARPPGSQQARPPGA
;
A
#
# COMPACT_ATOMS: atom_id res chain seq x y z
N ALA A 1 11.50 4.16 -22.66
CA ALA A 1 10.18 4.62 -22.18
C ALA A 1 9.28 3.40 -21.90
N ASP A 2 9.84 2.33 -21.31
CA ASP A 2 9.37 0.96 -21.61
C ASP A 2 8.70 0.22 -20.46
N ILE A 3 9.05 0.52 -19.21
CA ILE A 3 8.47 -0.20 -18.07
C ILE A 3 6.99 0.21 -17.88
N LEU A 4 6.69 1.50 -17.98
CA LEU A 4 5.33 2.02 -17.87
C LEU A 4 4.42 1.44 -18.95
N ARG A 5 4.90 1.33 -20.19
CA ARG A 5 4.12 0.78 -21.30
C ARG A 5 3.81 -0.71 -21.09
N GLY A 6 4.78 -1.51 -20.65
CA GLY A 6 4.56 -2.94 -20.37
C GLY A 6 3.53 -3.17 -19.23
N VAL A 7 3.61 -2.37 -18.17
CA VAL A 7 2.64 -2.42 -17.05
C VAL A 7 1.22 -2.02 -17.52
N PHE A 8 1.10 -0.99 -18.35
CA PHE A 8 -0.21 -0.61 -18.92
C PHE A 8 -0.73 -1.62 -19.94
N GLU A 9 0.11 -2.23 -20.78
CA GLU A 9 -0.31 -3.27 -21.73
C GLU A 9 -0.78 -4.55 -21.01
N ALA A 10 -0.14 -4.96 -19.92
CA ALA A 10 -0.61 -6.08 -19.10
C ALA A 10 -1.94 -5.76 -18.40
N ALA A 11 -2.08 -4.55 -17.86
CA ALA A 11 -3.30 -4.10 -17.18
C ALA A 11 -4.50 -3.87 -18.14
N THR A 12 -4.27 -3.48 -19.38
CA THR A 12 -5.33 -3.19 -20.38
C THR A 12 -5.85 -4.42 -21.11
N ARG A 13 -5.12 -5.54 -21.08
CA ARG A 13 -5.54 -6.81 -21.72
C ARG A 13 -6.58 -7.60 -20.92
N ASP A 14 -6.85 -7.24 -19.66
CA ASP A 14 -7.91 -7.85 -18.85
C ASP A 14 -9.22 -7.07 -18.96
N ALA A 15 -10.23 -7.67 -19.60
CA ALA A 15 -11.57 -7.11 -19.74
C ALA A 15 -12.31 -6.94 -18.38
N GLY A 16 -11.80 -7.52 -17.30
CA GLY A 16 -12.30 -7.37 -15.93
C GLY A 16 -11.74 -6.19 -15.14
N THR A 17 -10.82 -5.41 -15.72
CA THR A 17 -10.08 -4.36 -14.99
C THR A 17 -11.02 -3.31 -14.40
N PRO A 18 -11.16 -3.23 -13.06
CA PRO A 18 -12.12 -2.32 -12.45
C PRO A 18 -11.69 -0.87 -12.69
N THR A 19 -12.60 -0.06 -13.24
CA THR A 19 -12.31 1.32 -13.65
C THR A 19 -12.15 2.30 -12.49
N MET A 20 -12.55 1.95 -11.26
CA MET A 20 -12.39 2.78 -10.05
C MET A 20 -12.34 1.92 -8.77
N GLY A 21 -11.28 2.06 -7.97
CA GLY A 21 -11.20 1.53 -6.59
C GLY A 21 -11.32 0.01 -6.44
N GLY A 22 -11.06 -0.77 -7.50
CA GLY A 22 -11.04 -2.23 -7.48
C GLY A 22 -9.65 -2.83 -7.25
N ALA A 23 -9.54 -4.15 -7.27
CA ALA A 23 -8.27 -4.85 -7.12
C ALA A 23 -7.31 -4.41 -8.25
N ALA A 24 -6.04 -4.22 -7.91
CA ALA A 24 -5.01 -3.94 -8.91
C ALA A 24 -4.91 -5.13 -9.88
N PRO A 25 -4.53 -4.91 -11.14
CA PRO A 25 -4.23 -6.02 -12.06
C PRO A 25 -3.20 -6.95 -11.42
N THR A 26 -3.39 -8.26 -11.59
CA THR A 26 -2.44 -9.26 -11.09
C THR A 26 -1.24 -9.31 -12.01
N VAL A 27 -0.04 -9.15 -11.46
CA VAL A 27 1.23 -9.35 -12.17
C VAL A 27 2.03 -10.45 -11.49
N MET A 28 2.75 -11.23 -12.29
CA MET A 28 3.71 -12.23 -11.79
C MET A 28 5.08 -11.56 -11.66
N ILE A 29 5.66 -11.63 -10.46
CA ILE A 29 7.00 -11.10 -10.18
C ILE A 29 7.89 -12.26 -9.75
N HIS A 30 8.97 -12.48 -10.48
CA HIS A 30 9.99 -13.48 -10.18
C HIS A 30 11.17 -12.82 -9.47
N VAL A 31 11.56 -13.36 -8.31
CA VAL A 31 12.70 -12.91 -7.53
C VAL A 31 13.43 -14.12 -6.96
N ASN A 32 14.76 -14.08 -6.93
CA ASN A 32 15.53 -15.13 -6.28
C ASN A 32 15.36 -15.01 -4.74
N GLN A 33 15.06 -16.12 -4.08
CA GLN A 33 14.76 -16.11 -2.63
C GLN A 33 15.97 -15.66 -1.79
N ALA A 34 17.18 -16.10 -2.12
CA ALA A 34 18.40 -15.72 -1.40
C ALA A 34 18.73 -14.23 -1.57
N ASP A 35 18.43 -13.68 -2.75
CA ASP A 35 18.54 -12.27 -3.08
C ASP A 35 17.53 -11.42 -2.29
N LEU A 36 16.27 -11.85 -2.25
CA LEU A 36 15.22 -11.19 -1.46
C LEU A 36 15.54 -11.20 0.04
N ALA A 37 16.03 -12.32 0.58
CA ALA A 37 16.40 -12.46 1.98
C ALA A 37 17.63 -11.61 2.36
N ALA A 38 18.59 -11.47 1.45
CA ALA A 38 19.81 -10.68 1.66
C ALA A 38 19.69 -9.22 1.21
N ASP A 39 18.50 -8.78 0.80
CA ASP A 39 18.21 -7.44 0.28
C ASP A 39 19.16 -6.98 -0.85
N ARG A 40 19.46 -7.90 -1.78
CA ARG A 40 20.32 -7.66 -2.96
C ARG A 40 19.69 -8.23 -4.22
N GLY A 41 20.04 -7.71 -5.39
CA GLY A 41 19.54 -8.23 -6.67
C GLY A 41 18.33 -7.47 -7.21
N VAL A 42 17.53 -8.15 -8.05
CA VAL A 42 16.42 -7.54 -8.82
C VAL A 42 15.24 -8.51 -8.96
N GLY A 43 14.07 -7.97 -9.31
CA GLY A 43 12.89 -8.75 -9.70
C GLY A 43 12.58 -8.65 -11.20
N TRP A 44 11.79 -9.58 -11.71
CA TRP A 44 11.39 -9.66 -13.12
C TRP A 44 9.88 -9.75 -13.22
N ILE A 45 9.26 -8.96 -14.11
CA ILE A 45 7.82 -9.01 -14.38
C ILE A 45 7.60 -9.74 -15.71
N ASP A 46 6.68 -10.69 -15.74
CA ASP A 46 6.30 -11.37 -16.98
C ASP A 46 5.90 -10.36 -18.08
N GLY A 47 6.53 -10.48 -19.25
CA GLY A 47 6.28 -9.59 -20.39
C GLY A 47 7.00 -8.24 -20.32
N VAL A 48 7.88 -8.01 -19.34
CA VAL A 48 8.74 -6.82 -19.25
C VAL A 48 10.20 -7.24 -19.40
N GLU A 49 10.90 -6.71 -20.41
CA GLU A 49 12.29 -7.10 -20.72
C GLU A 49 13.33 -6.59 -19.71
N SER A 50 12.98 -5.54 -18.95
CA SER A 50 13.87 -4.91 -17.97
C SER A 50 13.54 -5.32 -16.54
N PRO A 51 14.55 -5.56 -15.69
CA PRO A 51 14.32 -5.88 -14.30
C PRO A 51 13.78 -4.68 -13.52
N ILE A 52 13.09 -4.97 -12.42
CA ILE A 52 12.68 -3.99 -11.42
C ILE A 52 13.57 -4.07 -10.18
N SER A 53 13.75 -2.94 -9.49
CA SER A 53 14.53 -2.89 -8.25
C SER A 53 13.89 -3.74 -7.15
N LEU A 54 14.69 -4.25 -6.21
CA LEU A 54 14.14 -4.90 -5.00
C LEU A 54 13.24 -3.97 -4.19
N THR A 55 13.50 -2.66 -4.19
CA THR A 55 12.59 -1.67 -3.61
C THR A 55 11.21 -1.78 -4.27
N SER A 56 11.14 -1.84 -5.61
CA SER A 56 9.88 -2.02 -6.34
C SER A 56 9.21 -3.37 -6.04
N VAL A 57 9.98 -4.45 -5.90
CA VAL A 57 9.46 -5.76 -5.48
C VAL A 57 8.83 -5.67 -4.09
N LYS A 58 9.54 -5.14 -3.10
CA LYS A 58 9.03 -4.94 -1.74
C LYS A 58 7.79 -4.05 -1.70
N GLN A 59 7.76 -3.02 -2.54
CA GLN A 59 6.59 -2.16 -2.71
C GLN A 59 5.40 -2.93 -3.29
N ALA A 60 5.60 -3.74 -4.32
CA ALA A 60 4.56 -4.62 -4.86
C ALA A 60 4.04 -5.60 -3.80
N LEU A 61 4.94 -6.17 -2.97
CA LEU A 61 4.58 -7.02 -1.83
C LEU A 61 3.81 -6.25 -0.74
N CYS A 62 3.99 -4.94 -0.63
CA CYS A 62 3.32 -4.07 0.35
C CYS A 62 1.97 -3.51 -0.11
N ALA A 63 1.89 -3.00 -1.35
CA ALA A 63 0.72 -2.35 -1.93
C ALA A 63 -0.31 -3.36 -2.46
N GLY A 64 0.18 -4.46 -3.03
CA GLY A 64 -0.58 -5.64 -3.38
C GLY A 64 -0.43 -6.67 -2.27
N GLY A 65 -1.46 -7.47 -2.03
CA GLY A 65 -1.12 -8.79 -1.51
C GLY A 65 -0.30 -9.54 -2.57
N PHE A 66 0.25 -10.68 -2.20
CA PHE A 66 0.85 -11.59 -3.16
C PHE A 66 0.44 -13.00 -2.78
N GLN A 67 0.55 -13.90 -3.74
CA GLN A 67 0.53 -15.32 -3.50
C GLN A 67 1.93 -15.81 -3.82
N GLU A 68 2.60 -16.39 -2.83
CA GLU A 68 3.96 -16.89 -3.00
C GLU A 68 3.91 -18.26 -3.66
N ILE A 69 4.74 -18.45 -4.67
CA ILE A 69 5.02 -19.75 -5.26
C ILE A 69 6.49 -20.02 -5.03
N VAL A 70 6.82 -21.08 -4.31
CA VAL A 70 8.19 -21.49 -4.08
C VAL A 70 8.52 -22.65 -5.00
N PHE A 71 9.60 -22.50 -5.77
CA PHE A 71 10.12 -23.54 -6.64
C PHE A 71 11.31 -24.24 -5.99
N GLY A 72 11.38 -25.56 -6.18
CA GLY A 72 12.52 -26.38 -5.79
C GLY A 72 13.66 -26.30 -6.81
N PRO A 73 14.81 -26.92 -6.49
CA PRO A 73 16.00 -26.86 -7.33
C PRO A 73 15.83 -27.51 -8.72
N ASN A 74 14.78 -28.31 -8.94
CA ASN A 74 14.47 -28.94 -10.23
C ASN A 74 13.27 -28.25 -10.93
N ASN A 75 12.92 -27.03 -10.53
CA ASN A 75 11.76 -26.25 -10.99
C ASN A 75 10.39 -26.87 -10.64
N GLU A 76 10.34 -27.77 -9.67
CA GLU A 76 9.09 -28.28 -9.11
C GLU A 76 8.41 -27.23 -8.23
N VAL A 77 7.08 -27.15 -8.26
CA VAL A 77 6.33 -26.30 -7.33
C VAL A 77 6.30 -26.99 -5.96
N LEU A 78 6.98 -26.39 -4.97
CA LEU A 78 7.02 -26.91 -3.61
C LEU A 78 5.82 -26.45 -2.79
N THR A 79 5.50 -25.16 -2.89
CA THR A 79 4.44 -24.53 -2.12
C THR A 79 3.78 -23.42 -2.90
N LEU A 80 2.47 -23.31 -2.72
CA LEU A 80 1.65 -22.17 -3.10
C LEU A 80 1.05 -21.62 -1.81
N SER A 81 1.35 -20.37 -1.45
CA SER A 81 0.79 -19.79 -0.23
C SER A 81 -0.74 -19.67 -0.37
N THR A 82 -1.47 -20.00 0.69
CA THR A 82 -2.93 -19.80 0.75
C THR A 82 -3.29 -18.49 1.45
N GLU A 83 -2.35 -17.92 2.21
CA GLU A 83 -2.51 -16.68 2.93
C GLU A 83 -2.47 -15.48 1.98
N LYS A 84 -3.62 -14.83 1.87
CA LYS A 84 -3.80 -13.61 1.09
C LYS A 84 -3.43 -12.42 1.98
N ARG A 85 -2.28 -11.80 1.76
CA ARG A 85 -2.00 -10.43 2.27
C ARG A 85 -2.95 -9.38 1.66
N PHE A 86 -3.75 -9.77 0.67
CA PHE A 86 -4.68 -8.88 -0.03
C PHE A 86 -5.85 -8.45 0.84
N PHE A 87 -6.00 -7.13 1.01
CA PHE A 87 -7.30 -6.58 1.32
C PHE A 87 -8.26 -6.95 0.19
N THR A 88 -9.37 -7.63 0.54
CA THR A 88 -10.40 -7.98 -0.42
C THR A 88 -10.99 -6.72 -1.05
N ARG A 89 -11.63 -6.84 -2.22
CA ARG A 89 -12.32 -5.72 -2.86
C ARG A 89 -13.31 -5.02 -1.91
N ALA A 90 -14.01 -5.79 -1.07
CA ALA A 90 -14.93 -5.25 -0.08
C ALA A 90 -14.19 -4.46 1.02
N GLN A 91 -13.09 -5.00 1.55
CA GLN A 91 -12.26 -4.31 2.54
C GLN A 91 -11.66 -3.01 1.97
N ARG A 92 -11.13 -3.04 0.74
CA ARG A 92 -10.62 -1.85 0.04
C ARG A 92 -11.68 -0.77 -0.12
N ARG A 93 -12.90 -1.14 -0.55
CA ARG A 93 -14.02 -0.20 -0.66
C ARG A 93 -14.40 0.41 0.69
N ALA A 94 -14.40 -0.38 1.76
CA ALA A 94 -14.69 0.12 3.10
C ALA A 94 -13.61 1.09 3.60
N ILE A 95 -12.33 0.75 3.42
CA ILE A 95 -11.19 1.60 3.77
C ILE A 95 -11.22 2.90 2.96
N ALA A 96 -11.46 2.82 1.65
CA ALA A 96 -11.59 4.00 0.79
C ALA A 96 -12.75 4.90 1.19
N ALA A 97 -13.90 4.30 1.54
CA ALA A 97 -15.04 5.05 2.07
C ALA A 97 -14.72 5.73 3.40
N ARG A 98 -13.94 5.08 4.29
CA ARG A 98 -13.54 5.62 5.59
C ARG A 98 -12.52 6.76 5.47
N ASP A 99 -11.48 6.55 4.68
CA ASP A 99 -10.31 7.44 4.65
C ASP A 99 -10.54 8.62 3.69
N GLY A 100 -11.28 8.42 2.60
CA GLY A 100 -11.61 9.45 1.61
C GLY A 100 -10.46 9.88 0.69
N GLY A 101 -9.23 9.47 1.01
CA GLY A 101 -8.00 9.82 0.29
C GLY A 101 -6.79 9.42 1.13
N CYS A 102 -5.62 9.93 0.76
CA CYS A 102 -4.41 9.72 1.55
C CYS A 102 -4.62 10.27 2.96
N THR A 103 -4.25 9.49 3.98
CA THR A 103 -4.45 9.86 5.39
C THR A 103 -3.47 10.92 5.89
N ILE A 104 -2.36 11.15 5.19
CA ILE A 104 -1.38 12.18 5.59
C ILE A 104 -1.99 13.59 5.49
N PRO A 105 -1.99 14.39 6.58
CA PRO A 105 -2.61 15.70 6.60
C PRO A 105 -2.02 16.64 5.54
N GLY A 106 -2.89 17.36 4.83
CA GLY A 106 -2.51 18.25 3.73
C GLY A 106 -2.38 17.56 2.37
N CYS A 107 -2.36 16.23 2.31
CA CYS A 107 -2.42 15.51 1.05
C CYS A 107 -3.86 15.51 0.50
N THR A 108 -4.04 15.88 -0.77
CA THR A 108 -5.34 15.96 -1.45
C THR A 108 -5.60 14.82 -2.43
N ILE A 109 -4.69 13.84 -2.50
CA ILE A 109 -4.79 12.72 -3.43
C ILE A 109 -6.05 11.89 -3.10
N PRO A 110 -6.96 11.68 -4.09
CA PRO A 110 -8.21 10.99 -3.86
C PRO A 110 -7.98 9.49 -3.60
N ALA A 111 -8.96 8.85 -2.95
CA ALA A 111 -8.89 7.43 -2.61
C ALA A 111 -8.63 6.51 -3.81
N ALA A 112 -9.08 6.90 -5.00
CA ALA A 112 -8.86 6.13 -6.24
C ALA A 112 -7.38 6.03 -6.65
N TRP A 113 -6.52 6.93 -6.15
CA TRP A 113 -5.09 6.98 -6.43
C TRP A 113 -4.25 6.62 -5.19
N CYS A 114 -4.88 5.98 -4.22
CA CYS A 114 -4.24 5.53 -2.99
C CYS A 114 -4.14 4.01 -2.96
N GLU A 115 -3.10 3.54 -2.29
CA GLU A 115 -2.83 2.15 -1.98
C GLU A 115 -3.25 1.89 -0.53
N VAL A 116 -3.71 0.67 -0.22
CA VAL A 116 -3.97 0.28 1.17
C VAL A 116 -2.68 -0.19 1.80
N HIS A 117 -2.26 0.51 2.85
CA HIS A 117 -1.07 0.21 3.64
C HIS A 117 -1.45 -0.49 4.95
N HIS A 118 -0.70 -1.52 5.32
CA HIS A 118 -0.82 -2.17 6.63
C HIS A 118 -0.14 -1.31 7.71
N VAL A 119 -0.89 -0.84 8.71
CA VAL A 119 -0.33 -0.03 9.81
C VAL A 119 0.63 -0.84 10.68
N ILE A 120 0.24 -2.06 11.04
CA ILE A 120 1.16 -3.08 11.53
C ILE A 120 1.55 -3.91 10.31
N PRO A 121 2.83 -3.91 9.90
CA PRO A 121 3.28 -4.65 8.73
C PRO A 121 2.89 -6.12 8.81
N TRP A 122 2.44 -6.67 7.68
CA TRP A 122 2.00 -8.07 7.61
C TRP A 122 3.11 -9.06 8.04
N HIS A 123 4.36 -8.81 7.62
CA HIS A 123 5.52 -9.64 7.99
C HIS A 123 5.87 -9.58 9.49
N LEU A 124 5.33 -8.61 10.24
CA LEU A 124 5.41 -8.53 11.70
C LEU A 124 4.14 -9.09 12.38
N GLY A 125 3.32 -9.86 11.66
CA GLY A 125 2.09 -10.46 12.17
C GLY A 125 0.84 -9.58 12.04
N GLY A 126 0.92 -8.48 11.30
CA GLY A 126 -0.22 -7.61 11.04
C GLY A 126 -1.33 -8.29 10.24
N LYS A 127 -2.56 -8.31 10.78
CA LYS A 127 -3.71 -8.94 10.10
C LYS A 127 -4.17 -8.13 8.89
N THR A 128 -4.69 -8.82 7.88
CA THR A 128 -5.34 -8.19 6.72
C THR A 128 -6.83 -7.96 7.00
N ASN A 129 -7.12 -6.92 7.79
CA ASN A 129 -8.48 -6.50 8.12
C ASN A 129 -8.60 -4.98 8.11
N ILE A 130 -9.84 -4.46 8.03
CA ILE A 130 -10.10 -3.02 7.87
C ILE A 130 -9.44 -2.18 8.98
N ASP A 131 -9.34 -2.73 10.19
CA ASP A 131 -8.74 -2.07 11.35
C ASP A 131 -7.21 -2.02 11.35
N ASN A 132 -6.55 -2.61 10.35
CA ASN A 132 -5.11 -2.54 10.16
C ASN A 132 -4.72 -1.97 8.78
N GLY A 133 -5.68 -1.56 7.95
CA GLY A 133 -5.43 -0.98 6.63
C GLY A 133 -5.74 0.51 6.58
N VAL A 134 -4.91 1.32 5.93
CA VAL A 134 -5.10 2.78 5.71
C VAL A 134 -4.75 3.18 4.30
N LEU A 135 -5.35 4.26 3.77
CA LEU A 135 -4.98 4.78 2.46
C LEU A 135 -3.78 5.72 2.50
N LEU A 136 -2.79 5.43 1.64
CA LEU A 136 -1.68 6.32 1.34
C LEU A 136 -1.56 6.51 -0.18
N CYS A 137 -1.26 7.72 -0.64
CA CYS A 137 -0.89 7.92 -2.04
C CYS A 137 0.48 7.29 -2.31
N TRP A 138 0.81 7.06 -3.59
CA TRP A 138 2.10 6.47 -3.98
C TRP A 138 3.30 7.09 -3.24
N TYR A 139 3.41 8.43 -3.23
CA TYR A 139 4.50 9.14 -2.58
C TYR A 139 4.59 8.83 -1.07
N HIS A 140 3.48 9.02 -0.33
CA HIS A 140 3.48 8.81 1.11
C HIS A 140 3.61 7.33 1.48
N HIS A 141 3.12 6.42 0.65
CA HIS A 141 3.31 4.99 0.85
C HIS A 141 4.78 4.61 0.76
N HIS A 142 5.52 5.19 -0.20
CA HIS A 142 6.96 4.93 -0.37
C HIS A 142 7.81 5.60 0.71
N SER A 143 7.39 6.76 1.19
CA SER A 143 8.16 7.51 2.19
C SER A 143 7.78 7.16 3.63
N ILE A 144 6.75 6.33 3.88
CA ILE A 144 6.19 6.22 5.24
C ILE A 144 7.22 5.79 6.28
N ASP A 145 8.09 4.84 5.93
CA ASP A 145 9.10 4.29 6.83
C ASP A 145 10.28 5.25 7.10
N THR A 146 10.48 6.27 6.25
CA THR A 146 11.65 7.16 6.29
C THR A 146 11.31 8.62 6.56
N SER A 147 10.08 9.02 6.29
CA SER A 147 9.60 10.42 6.40
C SER A 147 9.37 10.87 7.85
N GLY A 148 9.43 9.94 8.81
CA GLY A 148 9.16 10.19 10.22
C GLY A 148 7.66 10.37 10.55
N TRP A 149 6.78 10.25 9.56
CA TRP A 149 5.35 10.10 9.80
C TRP A 149 5.07 8.77 10.46
N GLN A 150 4.12 8.76 11.39
CA GLN A 150 3.68 7.54 12.05
C GLN A 150 2.17 7.43 12.00
N ILE A 151 1.68 6.20 11.93
CA ILE A 151 0.26 5.90 11.81
C ILE A 151 -0.11 4.87 12.89
N ARG A 152 -1.29 5.03 13.50
CA ARG A 152 -1.90 4.03 14.35
C ARG A 152 -3.39 3.94 14.10
N MET A 153 -4.00 2.84 14.51
CA MET A 153 -5.44 2.63 14.41
C MET A 153 -6.07 2.72 15.80
N VAL A 154 -7.05 3.60 15.97
CA VAL A 154 -7.77 3.80 17.23
C VAL A 154 -9.27 3.71 16.96
N LYS A 155 -9.94 2.72 17.56
CA LYS A 155 -11.39 2.49 17.39
C LYS A 155 -11.82 2.47 15.91
N GLY A 156 -11.04 1.79 15.07
CA GLY A 156 -11.28 1.65 13.63
C GLY A 156 -10.95 2.88 12.78
N LYS A 157 -10.37 3.95 13.36
CA LYS A 157 -9.96 5.16 12.63
C LYS A 157 -8.44 5.35 12.63
N PRO A 158 -7.84 5.82 11.53
CA PRO A 158 -6.44 6.17 11.48
C PRO A 158 -6.15 7.46 12.26
N GLU A 159 -5.13 7.41 13.11
CA GLU A 159 -4.47 8.58 13.65
C GLU A 159 -3.06 8.67 13.10
N VAL A 160 -2.61 9.88 12.83
CA VAL A 160 -1.27 10.17 12.33
C VAL A 160 -0.53 11.07 13.30
N ARG A 161 0.78 10.90 13.36
CA ARG A 161 1.71 11.78 14.05
C ARG A 161 2.76 12.26 13.06
N ALA A 162 2.90 13.57 12.95
CA ALA A 162 3.86 14.19 12.05
C ALA A 162 5.29 14.07 12.62
N PRO A 163 6.34 14.12 11.78
CA PRO A 163 7.72 14.28 12.25
C PRO A 163 7.93 15.64 12.95
N LEU A 164 8.98 15.74 13.77
CA LEU A 164 9.26 16.91 14.62
C LEU A 164 9.36 18.23 13.87
N CYS A 165 9.85 18.21 12.63
CA CYS A 165 9.97 19.41 11.80
C CYS A 165 8.62 19.95 11.29
N TYR A 166 7.54 19.15 11.35
CA TYR A 166 6.18 19.56 10.98
C TYR A 166 5.28 19.81 12.19
N ASP A 167 5.40 18.98 13.23
CA ASP A 167 4.69 19.16 14.49
C ASP A 167 5.65 18.87 15.67
N PRO A 168 6.23 19.92 16.29
CA PRO A 168 7.13 19.73 17.43
C PRO A 168 6.39 19.15 18.64
N THR A 169 5.06 19.26 18.70
CA THR A 169 4.25 18.70 19.79
C THR A 169 4.07 17.18 19.68
N GLN A 170 4.39 16.58 18.52
CA GLN A 170 4.25 15.14 18.29
C GLN A 170 2.85 14.62 18.64
N THR A 171 1.82 15.43 18.34
CA THR A 171 0.43 15.12 18.69
C THR A 171 -0.19 14.15 17.68
N TRP A 172 -0.84 13.10 18.19
CA TRP A 172 -1.65 12.21 17.38
C TRP A 172 -2.95 12.89 16.95
N ARG A 173 -3.23 12.92 15.65
CA ARG A 173 -4.43 13.55 15.08
C ARG A 173 -5.24 12.52 14.32
N THR A 174 -6.54 12.50 14.56
CA THR A 174 -7.45 11.61 13.81
C THR A 174 -7.59 12.11 12.38
N THR A 175 -7.42 11.19 11.43
CA THR A 175 -7.51 11.44 9.99
C THR A 175 -8.72 10.75 9.39
N GLY A 176 -8.91 10.93 8.08
CA GLY A 176 -10.08 10.43 7.35
C GLY A 176 -11.08 11.55 7.08
N ASN A 177 -11.30 11.81 5.79
CA ASN A 177 -12.24 12.80 5.29
C ASN A 177 -13.25 12.09 4.38
N HIS A 178 -13.99 11.13 4.94
CA HIS A 178 -15.10 10.53 4.22
C HIS A 178 -16.13 11.61 3.85
N ARG A 179 -16.71 11.50 2.65
CA ARG A 179 -17.61 12.52 2.08
C ARG A 179 -18.86 12.82 2.92
N ALA A 180 -19.26 11.88 3.77
CA ALA A 180 -20.41 12.02 4.67
C ALA A 180 -20.09 12.75 5.99
N ARG A 181 -18.86 13.24 6.19
CA ARG A 181 -18.47 13.98 7.39
C ARG A 181 -19.10 15.39 7.38
N PRO A 182 -19.75 15.83 8.48
CA PRO A 182 -20.31 17.18 8.55
C PRO A 182 -19.22 18.25 8.37
N PRO A 183 -19.46 19.32 7.58
CA PRO A 183 -18.55 20.46 7.50
C PRO A 183 -18.32 21.04 8.90
N GLY A 184 -17.07 21.27 9.29
CA GLY A 184 -16.71 21.91 10.58
C GLY A 184 -16.07 21.00 11.63
N SER A 185 -15.90 19.71 11.38
CA SER A 185 -15.26 18.79 12.34
C SER A 185 -13.74 18.65 12.16
N GLN A 186 -13.09 19.41 11.27
CA GLN A 186 -11.62 19.40 11.15
C GLN A 186 -11.02 19.76 12.51
N GLN A 187 -10.21 18.86 13.10
CA GLN A 187 -9.44 19.21 14.28
C GLN A 187 -8.60 20.43 13.93
N ALA A 188 -8.82 21.51 14.67
CA ALA A 188 -8.17 22.79 14.44
C ALA A 188 -6.66 22.61 14.27
N ARG A 189 -6.12 23.32 13.27
CA ARG A 189 -4.69 23.63 13.21
C ARG A 189 -4.33 24.27 14.56
N PRO A 190 -3.28 23.84 15.26
CA PRO A 190 -2.87 24.57 16.45
C PRO A 190 -2.51 26.00 16.00
N PRO A 191 -3.04 27.04 16.65
CA PRO A 191 -2.61 28.40 16.36
C PRO A 191 -1.16 28.52 16.82
N GLY A 192 -0.27 28.90 15.91
CA GLY A 192 1.12 29.31 16.11
C GLY A 192 1.88 28.71 17.29
N ALA A 193 2.81 27.80 17.00
CA ALA A 193 4.01 27.53 17.80
C ALA A 193 5.11 26.99 16.90
#